data_AF-A0A2E7BG91-F1
#
_entry.id   AF-A0A2E7BG91-F1
#
_cell.length_a   1.000
_cell.length_b   1.000
_cell.length_c   1.000
_cell.angle_alpha   90.00
_cell.angle_beta   90.00
_cell.angle_gamma   90.00
#
_symmetry.space_group_name_H-M   'P 1'
#
loop_
_entity.id
_entity.type
_entity.pdbx_description
1 polymer ?
#
loop_
_entity_poly.entity_id
_entity_poly.type
_entity_poly.pdbx_seq_one_letter_code
_entity_poly.pdbx_strand_id
1 'polypeptide(L)'
;MTTAINRRIVDLTVLVALVMANSSVAQNDPWTGTWRGNLTTPQGATTEISLTIAPSQGGYLGVIVGFTPNTEIRLTTVEINGPVVTLGAATKTRFGPLSFLYQLTNSEQGLSGEGHLTLGEHSFEVSLELTRARRADVPQPQIEPSISYFSGTWDFEYTGGEFPPLSAGTRSGTVSFETMPHGPFVQGSVTGEVFGEPYAESLTIGFDEAAGSVLWHEQLSNGRNLIAVGNWSSPIAINFLTIPMSADSDMFILRRMIHTPSETAFSVVDEFSVNGEPFRRLGSGFYTKTNGTNLPD
;
A
#
# COMPACT_ATOMS: atom_id res chain seq x y z
N MET A 1 -7.97 -27.47 -91.50
CA MET A 1 -6.57 -27.43 -91.06
C MET A 1 -6.53 -26.79 -89.68
N THR A 2 -6.09 -27.59 -88.69
CA THR A 2 -5.38 -27.17 -87.46
C THR A 2 -6.18 -26.36 -86.41
N THR A 3 -6.80 -27.03 -85.43
CA THR A 3 -6.40 -27.06 -83.99
C THR A 3 -7.06 -25.93 -83.16
N ALA A 4 -8.08 -26.16 -82.33
CA ALA A 4 -8.18 -26.82 -81.01
C ALA A 4 -8.07 -25.87 -79.79
N ILE A 5 -8.97 -26.11 -78.82
CA ILE A 5 -8.76 -26.14 -77.36
C ILE A 5 -8.87 -24.84 -76.52
N ASN A 6 -9.94 -24.85 -75.71
CA ASN A 6 -10.10 -24.60 -74.26
C ASN A 6 -9.72 -23.28 -73.57
N ARG A 7 -10.74 -22.78 -72.84
CA ARG A 7 -10.82 -22.33 -71.43
C ARG A 7 -9.65 -21.55 -70.81
N ARG A 8 -10.00 -20.40 -70.21
CA ARG A 8 -9.56 -19.87 -68.90
C ARG A 8 -10.48 -18.68 -68.56
N ILE A 9 -11.47 -18.80 -67.66
CA ILE A 9 -11.39 -18.50 -66.22
C ILE A 9 -10.12 -17.74 -65.84
N VAL A 10 -10.27 -16.47 -65.47
CA VAL A 10 -9.30 -15.72 -64.68
C VAL A 10 -10.01 -15.31 -63.41
N ASP A 11 -9.66 -16.02 -62.34
CA ASP A 11 -9.97 -15.73 -60.96
C ASP A 11 -9.39 -14.38 -60.55
N LEU A 12 -10.20 -13.57 -59.86
CA LEU A 12 -9.73 -12.38 -59.16
C LEU A 12 -9.34 -12.78 -57.74
N THR A 13 -8.06 -13.06 -57.54
CA THR A 13 -7.47 -13.42 -56.25
C THR A 13 -7.46 -12.21 -55.32
N VAL A 14 -8.28 -12.23 -54.27
CA VAL A 14 -8.14 -11.32 -53.13
C VAL A 14 -6.99 -11.82 -52.26
N LEU A 15 -5.87 -11.10 -52.28
CA LEU A 15 -4.73 -11.32 -51.41
C LEU A 15 -5.11 -10.85 -49.99
N VAL A 16 -5.49 -11.79 -49.12
CA VAL A 16 -5.61 -11.53 -47.68
C VAL A 16 -4.20 -11.45 -47.11
N ALA A 17 -3.70 -10.23 -46.94
CA ALA A 17 -2.50 -9.98 -46.16
C ALA A 17 -2.81 -10.25 -44.69
N LEU A 18 -2.45 -11.45 -44.22
CA LEU A 18 -2.44 -11.82 -42.82
C LEU A 18 -1.36 -10.99 -42.12
N VAL A 19 -1.72 -9.80 -41.65
CA VAL A 19 -0.93 -9.07 -40.66
C VAL A 19 -1.05 -9.89 -39.39
N MET A 20 -0.07 -10.77 -39.18
CA MET A 20 0.28 -11.28 -37.87
C MET A 20 0.64 -10.06 -37.03
N ALA A 21 -0.35 -9.48 -36.36
CA ALA A 21 -0.10 -8.67 -35.19
C ALA A 21 0.60 -9.59 -34.21
N ASN A 22 1.94 -9.54 -34.22
CA ASN A 22 2.74 -10.05 -33.13
C ASN A 22 2.30 -9.23 -31.92
N SER A 23 1.32 -9.73 -31.18
CA SER A 23 1.15 -9.42 -29.78
C SER A 23 2.47 -9.83 -29.14
N SER A 24 3.42 -8.89 -29.06
CA SER A 24 4.56 -9.04 -28.18
C SER A 24 3.95 -9.16 -26.79
N VAL A 25 3.78 -10.41 -26.35
CA VAL A 25 3.59 -10.79 -24.96
C VAL A 25 4.58 -9.91 -24.20
N ALA A 26 4.07 -8.99 -23.38
CA ALA A 26 4.90 -8.20 -22.50
C ALA A 26 5.82 -9.20 -21.79
N GLN A 27 7.11 -9.14 -22.13
CA GLN A 27 8.11 -10.02 -21.56
C GLN A 27 8.04 -9.78 -20.05
N ASN A 28 7.58 -10.77 -19.29
CA ASN A 28 7.58 -10.69 -17.83
C ASN A 28 9.03 -10.48 -17.42
N ASP A 29 9.38 -9.25 -17.08
CA ASP A 29 10.74 -8.91 -16.66
C ASP A 29 11.13 -9.82 -15.48
N PRO A 30 12.20 -10.63 -15.62
CA PRO A 30 12.55 -11.64 -14.63
C PRO A 30 12.95 -11.01 -13.28
N TRP A 31 13.25 -9.72 -13.25
CA TRP A 31 13.70 -8.98 -12.06
C TRP A 31 12.59 -8.21 -11.37
N THR A 32 11.71 -7.61 -12.16
CA THR A 32 10.60 -6.79 -11.63
C THR A 32 9.63 -7.64 -10.81
N GLY A 33 9.32 -7.17 -9.60
CA GLY A 33 8.38 -7.81 -8.69
C GLY A 33 8.82 -7.74 -7.22
N THR A 34 8.03 -8.39 -6.37
CA THR A 34 8.35 -8.56 -4.95
C THR A 34 8.92 -9.94 -4.71
N TRP A 35 9.98 -9.99 -3.91
CA TRP A 35 10.72 -11.17 -3.51
C TRP A 35 10.69 -11.24 -1.99
N ARG A 36 10.45 -12.42 -1.44
CA ARG A 36 10.34 -12.64 0.02
C ARG A 36 11.14 -13.84 0.44
N GLY A 37 11.77 -13.74 1.59
CA GLY A 37 12.48 -14.85 2.19
C GLY A 37 13.38 -14.37 3.32
N ASN A 38 14.48 -15.07 3.50
CA ASN A 38 15.30 -14.92 4.69
C ASN A 38 16.68 -14.40 4.34
N LEU A 39 17.16 -13.48 5.18
CA LEU A 39 18.56 -13.17 5.35
C LEU A 39 19.08 -14.01 6.52
N THR A 40 20.21 -14.70 6.33
CA THR A 40 20.81 -15.58 7.33
C THR A 40 22.23 -15.13 7.65
N THR A 41 22.56 -15.00 8.94
CA THR A 41 23.93 -14.71 9.38
C THR A 41 24.76 -15.99 9.47
N PRO A 42 26.11 -15.91 9.57
CA PRO A 42 26.96 -17.10 9.67
C PRO A 42 26.73 -17.88 10.97
N GLN A 43 26.14 -17.25 11.98
CA GLN A 43 25.74 -17.87 13.23
C GLN A 43 24.36 -18.56 13.15
N GLY A 44 23.71 -18.53 11.98
CA GLY A 44 22.42 -19.17 11.72
C GLY A 44 21.20 -18.36 12.16
N ALA A 45 21.37 -17.09 12.56
CA ALA A 45 20.24 -16.21 12.85
C ALA A 45 19.56 -15.80 11.54
N THR A 46 18.24 -15.88 11.50
CA THR A 46 17.43 -15.55 10.32
C THR A 46 16.63 -14.27 10.55
N THR A 47 16.49 -13.45 9.51
CA THR A 47 15.64 -12.27 9.48
C THR A 47 14.82 -12.29 8.20
N GLU A 48 13.49 -12.24 8.33
CA GLU A 48 12.61 -12.16 7.17
C GLU A 48 12.75 -10.78 6.51
N ILE A 49 12.92 -10.80 5.19
CA ILE A 49 13.05 -9.58 4.38
C ILE A 49 12.14 -9.65 3.15
N SER A 50 11.69 -8.47 2.72
CA SER A 50 10.96 -8.30 1.47
C SER A 50 11.69 -7.28 0.60
N LEU A 51 11.99 -7.68 -0.63
CA LEU A 51 12.64 -6.86 -1.66
C LEU A 51 11.64 -6.60 -2.78
N THR A 52 11.46 -5.34 -3.17
CA THR A 52 10.66 -4.99 -4.35
C THR A 52 11.55 -4.28 -5.36
N ILE A 53 11.57 -4.78 -6.61
CA ILE A 53 12.28 -4.19 -7.74
C ILE A 53 11.24 -3.74 -8.77
N ALA A 54 11.38 -2.50 -9.26
CA ALA A 54 10.51 -1.90 -10.25
C ALA A 54 11.33 -1.27 -11.39
N PRO A 55 10.80 -1.25 -12.63
CA PRO A 55 11.47 -0.61 -13.75
C PRO A 55 11.48 0.92 -13.57
N SER A 56 12.53 1.57 -14.06
CA SER A 56 12.68 3.02 -14.10
C SER A 56 13.29 3.47 -15.42
N GLN A 57 13.28 4.77 -15.71
CA GLN A 57 13.91 5.31 -16.91
C GLN A 57 15.41 5.00 -16.89
N GLY A 58 15.85 4.06 -17.71
CA GLY A 58 17.26 3.67 -17.85
C GLY A 58 17.77 2.62 -16.85
N GLY A 59 16.90 1.93 -16.11
CA GLY A 59 17.33 0.87 -15.19
C GLY A 59 16.24 0.42 -14.23
N TYR A 60 16.63 0.20 -12.97
CA TYR A 60 15.75 -0.32 -11.94
C TYR A 60 15.80 0.53 -10.68
N LEU A 61 14.68 0.56 -9.98
CA LEU A 61 14.57 1.06 -8.60
C LEU A 61 14.15 -0.10 -7.71
N GLY A 62 14.35 0.07 -6.40
CA GLY A 62 13.77 -0.87 -5.47
C GLY A 62 13.75 -0.39 -4.04
N VAL A 63 13.08 -1.18 -3.21
CA VAL A 63 13.01 -1.02 -1.76
C VAL A 63 13.23 -2.37 -1.09
N ILE A 64 13.82 -2.34 0.10
CA ILE A 64 13.89 -3.50 0.98
C ILE A 64 13.29 -3.17 2.35
N VAL A 65 12.61 -4.15 2.94
CA VAL A 65 11.94 -4.07 4.25
C VAL A 65 12.35 -5.29 5.07
N GLY A 66 12.40 -5.15 6.41
CA GLY A 66 12.68 -6.27 7.34
C GLY A 66 13.74 -5.97 8.40
N PHE A 67 14.57 -4.94 8.21
CA PHE A 67 15.62 -4.56 9.17
C PHE A 67 15.10 -3.73 10.35
N THR A 68 14.03 -2.97 10.12
CA THR A 68 13.37 -2.12 11.12
C THR A 68 11.86 -2.13 10.88
N PRO A 69 11.01 -2.25 11.92
CA PRO A 69 9.56 -2.21 11.76
C PRO A 69 9.11 -0.97 10.98
N ASN A 70 8.21 -1.16 10.02
CA ASN A 70 7.56 -0.10 9.24
C ASN A 70 8.53 0.88 8.54
N THR A 71 9.75 0.44 8.23
CA THR A 71 10.74 1.29 7.57
C THR A 71 11.19 0.62 6.28
N GLU A 72 10.97 1.33 5.17
CA GLU A 72 11.49 0.96 3.87
C GLU A 72 12.88 1.57 3.66
N ILE A 73 13.80 0.77 3.14
CA ILE A 73 15.13 1.24 2.73
C ILE A 73 15.15 1.27 1.21
N ARG A 74 15.29 2.46 0.63
CA ARG A 74 15.39 2.65 -0.81
C ARG A 74 16.75 2.19 -1.31
N LEU A 75 16.75 1.40 -2.38
CA LEU A 75 17.98 0.97 -3.05
C LEU A 75 18.61 2.16 -3.77
N THR A 76 19.91 2.35 -3.53
CA THR A 76 20.74 3.33 -4.24
C THR A 76 21.43 2.71 -5.45
N THR A 77 21.61 1.39 -5.45
CA THR A 77 22.21 0.61 -6.53
C THR A 77 21.32 -0.57 -6.87
N VAL A 78 20.96 -0.69 -8.15
CA VAL A 78 20.31 -1.88 -8.73
C VAL A 78 20.93 -2.12 -10.11
N GLU A 79 21.96 -2.95 -10.15
CA GLU A 79 22.72 -3.24 -11.37
C GLU A 79 22.52 -4.69 -11.79
N ILE A 80 22.13 -4.90 -13.05
CA ILE A 80 21.78 -6.22 -13.56
C ILE A 80 22.81 -6.63 -14.62
N ASN A 81 23.43 -7.78 -14.40
CA ASN A 81 24.47 -8.35 -15.24
C ASN A 81 24.13 -9.83 -15.52
N GLY A 82 23.40 -10.07 -16.61
CA GLY A 82 22.97 -11.42 -16.99
C GLY A 82 22.01 -12.01 -15.94
N PRO A 83 22.33 -13.13 -15.28
CA PRO A 83 21.52 -13.73 -14.23
C PRO A 83 21.82 -13.17 -12.83
N VAL A 84 22.68 -12.16 -12.70
CA VAL A 84 23.10 -11.60 -11.41
C VAL A 84 22.58 -10.17 -11.25
N VAL A 85 22.09 -9.84 -10.06
CA VAL A 85 21.76 -8.48 -9.64
C VAL A 85 22.61 -8.07 -8.44
N THR A 86 23.16 -6.85 -8.53
CA THR A 86 23.84 -6.19 -7.42
C THR A 86 22.91 -5.13 -6.83
N LEU A 87 22.63 -5.26 -5.53
CA LEU A 87 21.71 -4.41 -4.79
C LEU A 87 22.46 -3.70 -3.68
N GLY A 88 22.35 -2.38 -3.60
CA GLY A 88 23.00 -1.59 -2.55
C GLY A 88 22.08 -0.55 -1.97
N ALA A 89 22.19 -0.32 -0.66
CA ALA A 89 21.52 0.79 0.01
C ALA A 89 22.24 1.22 1.28
N ALA A 90 21.92 2.43 1.74
CA ALA A 90 22.33 2.94 3.05
C ALA A 90 21.19 3.75 3.69
N THR A 91 21.03 3.64 5.00
CA THR A 91 20.07 4.42 5.79
C THR A 91 20.60 4.67 7.21
N LYS A 92 19.96 5.58 7.95
CA LYS A 92 20.25 5.80 9.38
C LYS A 92 19.21 5.06 10.21
N THR A 93 19.66 4.31 11.20
CA THR A 93 18.79 3.64 12.17
C THR A 93 19.09 4.12 13.58
N ARG A 94 18.22 3.79 14.54
CA ARG A 94 18.45 4.04 15.97
C ARG A 94 19.67 3.29 16.53
N PHE A 95 20.16 2.27 15.82
CA PHE A 95 21.30 1.45 16.22
C PHE A 95 22.60 1.85 15.49
N GLY A 96 22.55 2.91 14.68
CA GLY A 96 23.67 3.38 13.86
C GLY A 96 23.35 3.37 12.36
N PRO A 97 24.29 3.84 11.52
CA PRO A 97 24.16 3.73 10.07
C PRO A 97 24.05 2.26 9.67
N LEU A 98 23.11 1.96 8.79
CA LEU A 98 22.89 0.65 8.19
C LEU A 98 23.21 0.75 6.70
N SER A 99 24.06 -0.12 6.19
CA SER A 99 24.31 -0.22 4.75
C SER A 99 24.46 -1.68 4.34
N PHE A 100 24.13 -1.97 3.08
CA PHE A 100 24.36 -3.29 2.54
C PHE A 100 24.76 -3.24 1.07
N LEU A 101 25.42 -4.32 0.65
CA LEU A 101 25.69 -4.64 -0.74
C LEU A 101 25.49 -6.14 -0.92
N TYR A 102 24.52 -6.52 -1.75
CA TYR A 102 24.15 -7.90 -2.04
C TYR A 102 24.40 -8.22 -3.49
N GLN A 103 24.81 -9.46 -3.76
CA GLN A 103 24.94 -10.00 -5.10
C GLN A 103 24.09 -11.26 -5.18
N LEU A 104 22.92 -11.14 -5.83
CA LEU A 104 21.93 -12.21 -5.91
C LEU A 104 21.87 -12.76 -7.33
N THR A 105 21.81 -14.07 -7.45
CA THR A 105 21.61 -14.78 -8.71
C THR A 105 20.14 -15.14 -8.86
N ASN A 106 19.56 -14.82 -10.01
CA ASN A 106 18.21 -15.21 -10.38
C ASN A 106 18.22 -16.61 -10.98
N SER A 107 17.52 -17.51 -10.29
CA SER A 107 17.29 -18.88 -10.71
C SER A 107 15.79 -19.10 -10.94
N GLU A 108 15.42 -20.22 -11.55
CA GLU A 108 14.00 -20.59 -11.73
C GLU A 108 13.22 -20.68 -10.40
N GLN A 109 13.92 -20.81 -9.27
CA GLN A 109 13.33 -21.01 -7.95
C GLN A 109 13.30 -19.74 -7.08
N GLY A 110 14.05 -18.69 -7.45
CA GLY A 110 14.18 -17.48 -6.63
C GLY A 110 15.48 -16.69 -6.87
N LEU A 111 15.65 -15.63 -6.09
CA LEU A 111 16.92 -14.91 -5.94
C LEU A 111 17.67 -15.48 -4.75
N SER A 112 18.89 -15.95 -4.98
CA SER A 112 19.77 -16.40 -3.92
C SER A 112 21.18 -15.88 -4.08
N GLY A 113 21.87 -15.65 -2.97
CA GLY A 113 23.25 -15.17 -3.02
C GLY A 113 23.72 -14.63 -1.70
N GLU A 114 24.84 -13.93 -1.76
CA GLU A 114 25.57 -13.47 -0.57
C GLU A 114 25.68 -11.95 -0.60
N GLY A 115 26.04 -11.39 0.54
CA GLY A 115 26.62 -10.06 0.58
C GLY A 115 27.00 -9.61 1.97
N HIS A 116 27.16 -8.30 2.11
CA HIS A 116 27.61 -7.69 3.34
C HIS A 116 26.54 -6.76 3.90
N LEU A 117 26.27 -6.90 5.20
CA LEU A 117 25.44 -6.01 5.98
C LEU A 117 26.31 -5.32 7.02
N THR A 118 26.32 -3.98 7.02
CA THR A 118 27.02 -3.18 8.02
C THR A 118 26.02 -2.43 8.87
N LEU A 119 26.10 -2.57 10.19
CA LEU A 119 25.32 -1.81 11.16
C LEU A 119 26.26 -1.18 12.19
N GLY A 120 26.37 0.16 12.16
CA GLY A 120 27.36 0.87 12.96
C GLY A 120 28.77 0.49 12.55
N GLU A 121 29.57 -0.01 13.50
CA GLU A 121 30.95 -0.49 13.26
C GLU A 121 31.02 -2.00 12.96
N HIS A 122 29.88 -2.70 12.96
CA HIS A 122 29.83 -4.14 12.78
C HIS A 122 29.46 -4.51 11.35
N SER A 123 30.25 -5.37 10.72
CA SER A 123 29.99 -5.91 9.39
C SER A 123 29.82 -7.42 9.45
N PHE A 124 28.82 -7.93 8.74
CA PHE A 124 28.46 -9.34 8.69
C PHE A 124 28.37 -9.78 7.23
N GLU A 125 28.95 -10.93 6.93
CA GLU A 125 28.56 -11.70 5.74
C GLU A 125 27.18 -12.28 5.97
N VAL A 126 26.32 -12.21 4.97
CA VAL A 126 24.95 -12.70 5.06
C VAL A 126 24.58 -13.40 3.77
N SER A 127 23.84 -14.51 3.91
CA SER A 127 23.24 -15.19 2.77
C SER A 127 21.77 -14.81 2.67
N LEU A 128 21.27 -14.70 1.44
CA LEU A 128 19.89 -14.37 1.13
C LEU A 128 19.30 -15.49 0.29
N GLU A 129 18.12 -15.94 0.69
CA GLU A 129 17.30 -16.88 -0.06
C GLU A 129 15.90 -16.29 -0.18
N LEU A 130 15.59 -15.74 -1.35
CA LEU A 130 14.33 -15.06 -1.63
C LEU A 130 13.60 -15.80 -2.74
N THR A 131 12.38 -16.23 -2.46
CA THR A 131 11.50 -16.72 -3.51
C THR A 131 10.79 -15.53 -4.13
N ARG A 132 10.54 -15.60 -5.45
CA ARG A 132 9.61 -14.64 -6.06
C ARG A 132 8.32 -14.79 -5.29
N ALA A 133 7.88 -13.72 -4.62
CA ALA A 133 6.54 -13.73 -4.08
C ALA A 133 5.68 -13.96 -5.31
N ARG A 134 5.09 -15.14 -5.42
CA ARG A 134 4.06 -15.34 -6.42
C ARG A 134 3.14 -14.15 -6.14
N ARG A 135 2.90 -13.33 -7.16
CA ARG A 135 1.52 -12.93 -7.30
C ARG A 135 0.79 -14.27 -7.34
N ALA A 136 0.31 -14.72 -6.19
CA ALA A 136 -1.11 -14.86 -6.19
C ALA A 136 -1.57 -13.53 -6.80
N ASP A 137 -2.14 -13.59 -8.00
CA ASP A 137 -3.38 -12.87 -8.14
C ASP A 137 -4.27 -13.38 -6.98
N VAL A 138 -3.95 -12.99 -5.74
CA VAL A 138 -4.95 -12.36 -4.91
C VAL A 138 -5.29 -11.23 -5.83
N PRO A 139 -6.49 -11.22 -6.45
CA PRO A 139 -6.99 -9.99 -7.00
C PRO A 139 -6.76 -8.97 -5.89
N GLN A 140 -5.73 -8.12 -6.05
CA GLN A 140 -5.60 -7.00 -5.15
C GLN A 140 -6.86 -6.24 -5.46
N PRO A 141 -7.77 -6.07 -4.50
CA PRO A 141 -9.01 -5.38 -4.79
C PRO A 141 -8.60 -4.05 -5.37
N GLN A 142 -8.82 -3.88 -6.68
CA GLN A 142 -8.68 -2.61 -7.34
C GLN A 142 -9.94 -1.89 -6.95
N ILE A 143 -9.97 -1.46 -5.70
CA ILE A 143 -11.07 -0.66 -5.20
C ILE A 143 -10.92 0.62 -6.00
N GLU A 144 -11.82 0.79 -6.95
CA GLU A 144 -11.95 2.04 -7.65
C GLU A 144 -12.22 3.10 -6.58
N PRO A 145 -11.34 4.10 -6.43
CA PRO A 145 -11.56 5.16 -5.47
C PRO A 145 -12.93 5.76 -5.70
N SER A 146 -13.81 5.62 -4.72
CA SER A 146 -15.15 6.19 -4.77
C SER A 146 -15.64 6.41 -3.36
N ILE A 147 -16.43 7.47 -3.17
CA ILE A 147 -17.02 7.77 -1.86
C ILE A 147 -17.95 6.63 -1.37
N SER A 148 -18.55 5.88 -2.31
CA SER A 148 -19.42 4.75 -2.00
C SER A 148 -18.71 3.60 -1.30
N TYR A 149 -17.37 3.54 -1.38
CA TYR A 149 -16.58 2.54 -0.66
C TYR A 149 -16.93 2.52 0.83
N PHE A 150 -16.99 3.70 1.46
CA PHE A 150 -17.26 3.86 2.88
C PHE A 150 -18.71 3.55 3.26
N SER A 151 -19.65 3.60 2.32
CA SER A 151 -21.08 3.46 2.61
C SER A 151 -21.42 2.13 3.29
N GLY A 152 -22.33 2.17 4.26
CA GLY A 152 -22.75 1.03 5.06
C GLY A 152 -22.13 1.02 6.45
N THR A 153 -22.28 -0.11 7.13
CA THR A 153 -21.92 -0.27 8.54
C THR A 153 -20.64 -1.09 8.69
N TRP A 154 -19.77 -0.67 9.59
CA TRP A 154 -18.45 -1.25 9.84
C TRP A 154 -18.23 -1.45 11.32
N ASP A 155 -17.87 -2.65 11.72
CA ASP A 155 -17.30 -2.88 13.04
C ASP A 155 -15.84 -2.44 13.04
N PHE A 156 -15.39 -1.87 14.15
CA PHE A 156 -14.03 -1.41 14.28
C PHE A 156 -13.43 -1.72 15.65
N GLU A 157 -12.12 -1.93 15.63
CA GLU A 157 -11.27 -1.97 16.81
C GLU A 157 -10.11 -0.99 16.59
N TYR A 158 -9.88 -0.10 17.54
CA TYR A 158 -8.79 0.85 17.56
C TYR A 158 -7.94 0.66 18.81
N THR A 159 -6.64 0.46 18.63
CA THR A 159 -5.65 0.38 19.71
C THR A 159 -4.74 1.59 19.64
N GLY A 160 -4.73 2.42 20.68
CA GLY A 160 -3.91 3.63 20.72
C GLY A 160 -3.88 4.27 22.10
N GLY A 161 -3.00 5.26 22.24
CA GLY A 161 -2.88 6.03 23.49
C GLY A 161 -4.04 7.00 23.67
N GLU A 162 -4.45 7.20 24.92
CA GLU A 162 -5.22 8.37 25.32
C GLU A 162 -4.33 9.61 25.12
N PHE A 163 -4.74 10.52 24.25
CA PHE A 163 -3.96 11.70 23.90
C PHE A 163 -4.89 12.86 23.52
N PRO A 164 -5.49 13.55 24.50
CA PRO A 164 -6.32 14.72 24.23
C PRO A 164 -5.50 15.84 23.56
N PRO A 165 -6.07 16.61 22.62
CA PRO A 165 -7.46 16.53 22.16
C PRO A 165 -7.71 15.48 21.06
N LEU A 166 -6.68 14.77 20.59
CA LEU A 166 -6.71 13.97 19.36
C LEU A 166 -7.30 12.56 19.51
N SER A 167 -7.20 11.94 20.69
CA SER A 167 -7.61 10.55 20.89
C SER A 167 -8.09 10.30 22.31
N ALA A 168 -9.20 9.57 22.42
CA ALA A 168 -9.71 9.01 23.68
C ALA A 168 -9.04 7.68 24.08
N GLY A 169 -8.11 7.16 23.25
CA GLY A 169 -7.42 5.90 23.49
C GLY A 169 -8.05 4.70 22.79
N THR A 170 -7.74 3.51 23.31
CA THR A 170 -8.23 2.22 22.81
C THR A 170 -9.74 2.12 22.93
N ARG A 171 -10.39 1.74 21.83
CA ARG A 171 -11.85 1.74 21.69
C ARG A 171 -12.29 0.82 20.58
N SER A 172 -13.54 0.37 20.66
CA SER A 172 -14.16 -0.48 19.64
C SER A 172 -15.63 -0.13 19.51
N GLY A 173 -16.25 -0.55 18.43
CA GLY A 173 -17.66 -0.34 18.20
C GLY A 173 -18.01 -0.45 16.74
N THR A 174 -18.99 0.33 16.33
CA THR A 174 -19.51 0.33 14.97
C THR A 174 -19.55 1.76 14.44
N VAL A 175 -19.24 1.93 13.16
CA VAL A 175 -19.45 3.16 12.39
C VAL A 175 -20.38 2.89 11.22
N SER A 176 -21.44 3.68 11.10
CA SER A 176 -22.40 3.60 9.98
C SER A 176 -22.28 4.83 9.11
N PHE A 177 -22.00 4.63 7.82
CA PHE A 177 -21.91 5.69 6.82
C PHE A 177 -23.12 5.71 5.90
N GLU A 178 -23.77 6.85 5.83
CA GLU A 178 -24.90 7.10 4.93
C GLU A 178 -24.51 8.13 3.87
N THR A 179 -24.90 7.88 2.63
CA THR A 179 -24.68 8.83 1.52
C THR A 179 -25.47 10.11 1.78
N MET A 180 -24.81 11.25 1.65
CA MET A 180 -25.47 12.54 1.77
C MET A 180 -26.13 12.96 0.45
N PRO A 181 -27.32 13.56 0.47
CA PRO A 181 -27.91 14.17 -0.71
C PRO A 181 -27.00 15.28 -1.28
N HIS A 182 -27.00 15.41 -2.62
CA HIS A 182 -26.42 16.55 -3.35
C HIS A 182 -24.89 16.74 -3.29
N GLY A 183 -24.11 15.67 -3.06
CA GLY A 183 -22.66 15.75 -3.25
C GLY A 183 -21.95 14.42 -3.04
N PRO A 184 -20.64 14.35 -3.35
CA PRO A 184 -19.85 13.15 -3.16
C PRO A 184 -19.40 13.02 -1.69
N PHE A 185 -20.39 12.96 -0.79
CA PHE A 185 -20.18 12.91 0.65
C PHE A 185 -20.90 11.73 1.30
N VAL A 186 -20.30 11.19 2.36
CA VAL A 186 -20.97 10.30 3.32
C VAL A 186 -20.88 10.88 4.72
N GLN A 187 -21.92 10.68 5.52
CA GLN A 187 -21.97 11.01 6.93
C GLN A 187 -21.86 9.74 7.76
N GLY A 188 -20.90 9.69 8.67
CA GLY A 188 -20.65 8.61 9.60
C GLY A 188 -21.21 8.91 10.99
N SER A 189 -21.86 7.92 11.60
CA SER A 189 -22.21 7.89 13.02
C SER A 189 -21.46 6.75 13.71
N VAL A 190 -20.72 7.06 14.77
CA VAL A 190 -19.93 6.10 15.55
C VAL A 190 -20.62 5.83 16.87
N THR A 191 -20.74 4.57 17.24
CA THR A 191 -21.20 4.12 18.56
C THR A 191 -20.31 2.99 19.03
N GLY A 192 -19.88 3.01 20.28
CA GLY A 192 -18.98 1.99 20.80
C GLY A 192 -18.67 2.15 22.27
N GLU A 193 -17.51 1.62 22.67
CA GLU A 193 -17.01 1.66 24.02
C GLU A 193 -15.55 2.15 24.06
N VAL A 194 -15.24 2.96 25.06
CA VAL A 194 -13.87 3.37 25.44
C VAL A 194 -13.71 3.02 26.91
N PHE A 195 -12.77 2.15 27.25
CA PHE A 195 -12.56 1.68 28.63
C PHE A 195 -13.83 1.15 29.34
N GLY A 196 -14.76 0.57 28.59
CA GLY A 196 -16.04 0.04 29.10
C GLY A 196 -17.15 1.08 29.26
N GLU A 197 -16.89 2.34 28.92
CA GLU A 197 -17.90 3.41 28.94
C GLU A 197 -18.43 3.69 27.52
N PRO A 198 -19.72 4.05 27.37
CA PRO A 198 -20.30 4.39 26.08
C PRO A 198 -19.56 5.54 25.40
N TYR A 199 -19.32 5.38 24.10
CA TYR A 199 -18.61 6.32 23.26
C TYR A 199 -19.38 6.59 21.98
N ALA A 200 -19.47 7.86 21.58
CA ALA A 200 -20.13 8.28 20.36
C ALA A 200 -19.39 9.45 19.70
N GLU A 201 -19.29 9.39 18.37
CA GLU A 201 -18.68 10.41 17.52
C GLU A 201 -19.44 10.50 16.20
N SER A 202 -19.20 11.57 15.44
CA SER A 202 -19.68 11.65 14.07
C SER A 202 -18.55 12.05 13.13
N LEU A 203 -18.68 11.71 11.87
CA LEU A 203 -17.74 12.15 10.85
C LEU A 203 -18.43 12.41 9.51
N THR A 204 -17.76 13.14 8.64
CA THR A 204 -18.17 13.39 7.26
C THR A 204 -16.95 13.18 6.37
N ILE A 205 -17.12 12.40 5.31
CA ILE A 205 -16.07 12.16 4.32
C ILE A 205 -16.57 12.72 2.99
N GLY A 206 -15.73 13.49 2.31
CA GLY A 206 -15.98 13.98 0.96
C GLY A 206 -14.90 13.51 0.02
N PHE A 207 -15.24 13.21 -1.23
CA PHE A 207 -14.26 12.81 -2.24
C PHE A 207 -14.48 13.53 -3.57
N ASP A 208 -13.44 14.20 -4.05
CA ASP A 208 -13.37 14.74 -5.40
C ASP A 208 -12.62 13.75 -6.29
N GLU A 209 -13.37 12.99 -7.09
CA GLU A 209 -12.84 11.99 -8.03
C GLU A 209 -11.90 12.60 -9.07
N ALA A 210 -12.20 13.81 -9.56
CA ALA A 210 -11.40 14.45 -10.60
C ALA A 210 -10.05 14.92 -10.05
N ALA A 211 -10.03 15.43 -8.82
CA ALA A 211 -8.80 15.88 -8.15
C ALA A 211 -8.10 14.77 -7.34
N GLY A 212 -8.74 13.62 -7.14
CA GLY A 212 -8.30 12.58 -6.21
C GLY A 212 -8.18 13.07 -4.76
N SER A 213 -8.92 14.12 -4.39
CA SER A 213 -8.79 14.78 -3.09
C SER A 213 -9.88 14.32 -2.13
N VAL A 214 -9.53 14.04 -0.88
CA VAL A 214 -10.47 13.60 0.16
C VAL A 214 -10.54 14.63 1.26
N LEU A 215 -11.75 14.98 1.70
CA LEU A 215 -12.00 15.72 2.93
C LEU A 215 -12.44 14.74 4.00
N TRP A 216 -11.89 14.87 5.20
CA TRP A 216 -12.27 14.09 6.36
C TRP A 216 -12.54 15.02 7.53
N HIS A 217 -13.76 15.03 8.03
CA HIS A 217 -14.16 15.84 9.17
C HIS A 217 -14.70 14.93 10.27
N GLU A 218 -14.18 15.04 11.49
CA GLU A 218 -14.65 14.29 12.66
C GLU A 218 -15.11 15.27 13.72
N GLN A 219 -16.23 14.97 14.36
CA GLN A 219 -16.62 15.54 15.63
C GLN A 219 -16.39 14.49 16.72
N LEU A 220 -15.37 14.75 17.53
CA LEU A 220 -14.92 13.88 18.60
C LEU A 220 -15.85 13.93 19.81
N SER A 221 -15.79 12.89 20.64
CA SER A 221 -16.63 12.74 21.85
C SER A 221 -16.38 13.83 22.90
N ASN A 222 -15.19 14.45 22.85
CA ASN A 222 -14.83 15.62 23.66
C ASN A 222 -15.35 16.97 23.08
N GLY A 223 -16.17 16.93 22.02
CA GLY A 223 -16.74 18.10 21.36
C GLY A 223 -15.80 18.84 20.39
N ARG A 224 -14.57 18.34 20.17
CA ARG A 224 -13.61 18.92 19.22
C ARG A 224 -13.88 18.47 17.80
N ASN A 225 -13.48 19.30 16.84
CA ASN A 225 -13.59 18.99 15.42
C ASN A 225 -12.20 18.81 14.80
N LEU A 226 -11.94 17.66 14.18
CA LEU A 226 -10.75 17.45 13.36
C LEU A 226 -11.14 17.56 11.89
N ILE A 227 -10.42 18.41 11.14
CA ILE A 227 -10.58 18.52 9.69
C ILE A 227 -9.26 18.11 9.07
N ALA A 228 -9.28 17.11 8.20
CA ALA A 228 -8.14 16.65 7.43
C ALA A 228 -8.41 16.69 5.93
N VAL A 229 -7.35 17.00 5.20
CA VAL A 229 -7.32 16.90 3.75
C VAL A 229 -6.39 15.76 3.39
N GLY A 230 -6.83 14.96 2.44
CA GLY A 230 -6.09 13.80 1.98
C GLY A 230 -6.09 13.66 0.47
N ASN A 231 -5.33 12.68 0.02
CA ASN A 231 -5.24 12.30 -1.38
C ASN A 231 -5.49 10.79 -1.52
N TRP A 232 -6.42 10.43 -2.40
CA TRP A 232 -6.78 9.07 -2.76
C TRP A 232 -6.49 8.80 -4.23
N SER A 233 -5.25 9.01 -4.64
CA SER A 233 -4.78 8.62 -5.98
C SER A 233 -4.21 7.19 -6.03
N SER A 234 -4.08 6.53 -4.88
CA SER A 234 -3.57 5.16 -4.78
C SER A 234 -4.71 4.16 -4.56
N PRO A 235 -4.75 3.02 -5.27
CA PRO A 235 -5.82 2.02 -5.12
C PRO A 235 -5.81 1.31 -3.76
N ILE A 236 -4.75 1.47 -2.96
CA ILE A 236 -4.55 0.71 -1.71
C ILE A 236 -4.33 1.58 -0.48
N ALA A 237 -4.24 2.91 -0.66
CA ALA A 237 -3.95 3.80 0.46
C ALA A 237 -4.50 5.22 0.25
N ILE A 238 -4.93 5.82 1.35
CA ILE A 238 -5.32 7.23 1.44
C ILE A 238 -4.49 7.88 2.53
N ASN A 239 -3.84 8.99 2.19
CA ASN A 239 -3.05 9.77 3.15
C ASN A 239 -3.81 11.03 3.53
N PHE A 240 -3.91 11.31 4.83
CA PHE A 240 -4.57 12.48 5.40
C PHE A 240 -3.63 13.26 6.30
N LEU A 241 -3.81 14.57 6.32
CA LEU A 241 -3.20 15.46 7.29
C LEU A 241 -4.25 16.44 7.80
N THR A 242 -4.36 16.58 9.12
CA THR A 242 -5.26 17.59 9.69
C THR A 242 -4.75 18.99 9.44
N ILE A 243 -5.69 19.92 9.29
CA ILE A 243 -5.42 21.33 9.55
C ILE A 243 -4.96 21.44 11.01
N PRO A 244 -3.93 22.25 11.32
CA PRO A 244 -3.46 22.39 12.69
C PRO A 244 -4.58 22.81 13.65
N MET A 245 -4.71 22.10 14.77
CA MET A 245 -5.67 22.40 15.83
C MET A 245 -4.95 23.01 17.03
N SER A 246 -5.44 24.12 17.56
CA SER A 246 -4.95 24.67 18.82
C SER A 246 -5.77 24.13 20.00
N ALA A 247 -5.09 23.65 21.04
CA ALA A 247 -5.67 23.31 22.33
C ALA A 247 -4.66 23.58 23.44
N ASP A 248 -5.08 24.17 24.55
CA ASP A 248 -4.26 24.40 25.75
C ASP A 248 -2.86 24.97 25.46
N SER A 249 -2.80 26.01 24.62
CA SER A 249 -1.59 26.69 24.11
C SER A 249 -0.67 25.90 23.18
N ASP A 250 -0.98 24.63 22.92
CA ASP A 250 -0.28 23.77 21.97
C ASP A 250 -0.99 23.70 20.62
N MET A 251 -0.21 23.44 19.56
CA MET A 251 -0.68 23.13 18.22
C MET A 251 -0.52 21.64 17.95
N PHE A 252 -1.61 21.01 17.54
CA PHE A 252 -1.68 19.58 17.23
C PHE A 252 -1.89 19.37 15.73
N ILE A 253 -1.18 18.40 15.17
CA ILE A 253 -1.41 17.90 13.81
C ILE A 253 -1.49 16.39 13.88
N LEU A 254 -2.53 15.81 13.27
CA LEU A 254 -2.70 14.38 13.08
C LEU A 254 -2.39 14.03 11.63
N ARG A 255 -1.59 12.98 11.44
CA ARG A 255 -1.40 12.30 10.17
C ARG A 255 -2.09 10.95 10.24
N ARG A 256 -2.95 10.67 9.26
CA ARG A 256 -3.68 9.41 9.14
C ARG A 256 -3.36 8.74 7.81
N MET A 257 -3.09 7.45 7.85
CA MET A 257 -3.01 6.61 6.66
C MET A 257 -4.11 5.55 6.74
N ILE A 258 -4.93 5.48 5.71
CA ILE A 258 -5.95 4.43 5.55
C ILE A 258 -5.44 3.45 4.51
N HIS A 259 -5.47 2.16 4.81
CA HIS A 259 -5.24 1.09 3.82
C HIS A 259 -6.54 0.38 3.51
N THR A 260 -6.81 0.15 2.24
CA THR A 260 -8.05 -0.47 1.76
C THR A 260 -7.76 -1.84 1.11
N PRO A 261 -7.44 -2.87 1.91
CA PRO A 261 -7.09 -4.20 1.40
C PRO A 261 -8.25 -4.94 0.73
N SER A 262 -9.51 -4.57 0.98
CA SER A 262 -10.69 -5.15 0.31
C SER A 262 -11.92 -4.23 0.36
N GLU A 263 -12.95 -4.58 -0.42
CA GLU A 263 -14.26 -3.91 -0.42
C GLU A 263 -14.96 -3.89 0.95
N THR A 264 -14.55 -4.79 1.83
CA THR A 264 -15.19 -5.05 3.14
C THR A 264 -14.24 -4.86 4.31
N ALA A 265 -13.01 -4.38 4.09
CA ALA A 265 -12.08 -4.11 5.18
C ALA A 265 -11.16 -2.92 4.87
N PHE A 266 -10.93 -2.08 5.88
CA PHE A 266 -9.86 -1.08 5.86
C PHE A 266 -9.14 -1.00 7.21
N SER A 267 -7.90 -0.54 7.19
CA SER A 267 -7.13 -0.26 8.40
C SER A 267 -6.70 1.20 8.44
N VAL A 268 -6.48 1.69 9.65
CA VAL A 268 -6.10 3.07 9.95
C VAL A 268 -4.83 3.08 10.76
N VAL A 269 -3.93 4.00 10.42
CA VAL A 269 -2.66 4.24 11.10
C VAL A 269 -2.62 5.73 11.41
N ASP A 270 -2.68 6.06 12.69
CA ASP A 270 -2.63 7.44 13.17
C ASP A 270 -1.29 7.76 13.82
N GLU A 271 -0.81 8.97 13.54
CA GLU A 271 0.37 9.58 14.11
C GLU A 271 0.09 11.06 14.40
N PHE A 272 0.82 11.65 15.33
CA PHE A 272 0.61 13.04 15.72
C PHE A 272 1.92 13.81 15.90
N SER A 273 1.84 15.12 15.72
CA SER A 273 2.87 16.11 16.01
C SER A 273 2.29 17.16 16.95
N VAL A 274 3.11 17.65 17.88
CA VAL A 274 2.78 18.76 18.79
C VAL A 274 3.80 19.86 18.55
N ASN A 275 3.36 21.09 18.34
CA ASN A 275 4.20 22.27 18.13
C ASN A 275 5.27 22.10 17.03
N GLY A 276 4.99 21.28 16.02
CA GLY A 276 5.90 21.02 14.89
C GLY A 276 6.99 19.98 15.17
N GLU A 277 6.95 19.30 16.31
CA GLU A 277 7.85 18.17 16.62
C GLU A 277 7.68 17.00 15.64
N PRO A 278 8.65 16.08 15.52
CA PRO A 278 8.52 14.90 14.67
C PRO A 278 7.24 14.09 14.99
N PHE A 279 6.61 13.56 13.94
CA PHE A 279 5.43 12.71 14.10
C PHE A 279 5.75 11.46 14.93
N ARG A 280 4.86 11.13 15.85
CA ARG A 280 4.94 9.95 16.71
C ARG A 280 3.69 9.11 16.56
N ARG A 281 3.83 7.80 16.79
CA ARG A 281 2.72 6.84 16.73
C ARG A 281 1.63 7.21 17.74
N LEU A 282 0.38 7.33 17.27
CA LEU A 282 -0.79 7.49 18.13
C LEU A 282 -1.49 6.14 18.37
N GLY A 283 -1.80 5.44 17.29
CA GLY A 283 -2.56 4.19 17.33
C GLY A 283 -2.90 3.65 15.95
N SER A 284 -3.53 2.48 15.91
CA SER A 284 -4.07 1.85 14.71
C SER A 284 -5.47 1.34 14.92
N GLY A 285 -6.27 1.36 13.86
CA GLY A 285 -7.56 0.70 13.84
C GLY A 285 -7.73 -0.28 12.69
N PHE A 286 -8.64 -1.22 12.86
CA PHE A 286 -9.10 -2.15 11.84
C PHE A 286 -10.61 -2.09 11.75
N TYR A 287 -11.14 -2.04 10.54
CA TYR A 287 -12.55 -1.86 10.23
C TYR A 287 -13.00 -2.98 9.30
N THR A 288 -14.10 -3.63 9.62
CA THR A 288 -14.70 -4.69 8.81
C THR A 288 -16.17 -4.40 8.57
N LYS A 289 -16.61 -4.47 7.32
CA LYS A 289 -17.99 -4.22 6.95
C LYS A 289 -18.89 -5.29 7.53
N THR A 290 -19.95 -4.89 8.23
CA THR A 290 -20.97 -5.82 8.70
C THR A 290 -21.83 -6.19 7.49
N ASN A 291 -21.81 -7.46 7.08
CA ASN A 291 -22.75 -7.94 6.07
C ASN A 291 -24.15 -7.75 6.65
N GLY A 292 -24.94 -6.87 6.04
CA GLY A 292 -26.36 -6.76 6.36
C GLY A 292 -26.97 -8.15 6.23
N THR A 293 -27.39 -8.73 7.34
CA THR A 293 -28.33 -9.85 7.33
C THR A 293 -29.57 -9.33 6.61
N ASN A 294 -29.75 -9.74 5.36
CA ASN A 294 -31.06 -9.72 4.73
C ASN A 294 -32.01 -10.50 5.66
N LEU A 295 -32.86 -9.79 6.39
CA LEU A 295 -34.09 -10.38 6.88
C LEU A 295 -34.92 -10.71 5.63
N PRO A 296 -35.31 -11.98 5.41
CA PRO A 296 -36.26 -12.29 4.37
C PRO A 296 -37.63 -11.67 4.72
N ASP A 297 -38.33 -11.24 3.67
CA ASP A 297 -39.71 -10.73 3.69
C ASP A 297 -40.68 -11.59 4.52
#